data_AF-A0A972D7M1-F1
#
_entry.id   AF-A0A972D7M1-F1
#
_cell.length_a   1.000
_cell.length_b   1.000
_cell.length_c   1.000
_cell.angle_alpha   90.00
_cell.angle_beta   90.00
_cell.angle_gamma   90.00
#
_symmetry.space_group_name_H-M   'P 1'
#
loop_
_entity.id
_entity.type
_entity.pdbx_description
1 polymer ?
#
loop_
_entity_poly.entity_id
_entity_poly.type
_entity_poly.pdbx_seq_one_letter_code
_entity_poly.pdbx_strand_id
1 'polypeptide(L)'
;MPCADDEGELQLERCDATGQWTSDGACYAPECEEGDARNLDCGPPGEEGMPPRCDVATRRWENGGGCVCPEGKVYDALAQACAVVVEGCDPAGVPFGGGEGTADAPYLICTVAHLEAVRDRSELETHYRLAASIDLREIEEFESLGVLLGSFDGSSRAIVGLTQPSPSNRLGLFASIGSLDSTVAGVVEDLVLRDVSIRTSDDATGALTARGFGGVEHRVERVRAYGVHMEMTSNSGDFKGGLVGEFRQGTIRDCVVEGRVLAPASNQVGGVVGQLGLGATASGLRFKGEVRGAIGTGGIVGVSNGEIRDSLAEVEVVSHSRGRDERRVPEPGMG
;
A
#
# COMPACT_ATOMS: atom_id res chain seq x y z
N MET A 1 5.47 44.80 -12.77
CA MET A 1 4.51 44.19 -13.74
C MET A 1 3.16 44.07 -13.03
N PRO A 2 2.00 44.17 -13.71
CA PRO A 2 0.73 43.87 -13.07
C PRO A 2 0.75 42.43 -12.57
N CYS A 3 0.25 42.18 -11.36
CA CYS A 3 0.18 40.83 -10.80
C CYS A 3 -0.69 39.95 -11.72
N ALA A 4 -0.11 38.87 -12.26
CA ALA A 4 -0.80 37.86 -13.06
C ALA A 4 -0.76 36.53 -12.30
N ASP A 5 -1.70 35.63 -12.58
CA ASP A 5 -1.95 34.42 -11.79
C ASP A 5 -0.72 33.51 -11.64
N ASP A 6 -0.66 32.92 -10.45
CA ASP A 6 0.56 32.58 -9.72
C ASP A 6 1.00 31.12 -9.96
N GLU A 7 2.15 30.93 -10.63
CA GLU A 7 2.73 29.63 -10.93
C GLU A 7 3.46 29.05 -9.70
N GLY A 8 2.69 28.43 -8.79
CA GLY A 8 3.08 27.24 -8.04
C GLY A 8 4.26 27.26 -7.06
N GLU A 9 5.10 28.29 -7.01
CA GLU A 9 6.31 28.36 -6.15
C GLU A 9 6.23 29.47 -5.09
N LEU A 10 7.11 29.38 -4.07
CA LEU A 10 7.29 30.45 -3.08
C LEU A 10 7.81 31.72 -3.78
N GLN A 11 7.03 32.79 -3.76
CA GLN A 11 7.37 34.04 -4.44
C GLN A 11 8.35 34.87 -3.59
N LEU A 12 9.40 35.43 -4.22
CA LEU A 12 10.34 36.38 -3.58
C LEU A 12 9.85 37.84 -3.64
N GLU A 13 8.67 38.04 -4.22
CA GLU A 13 8.03 39.33 -4.42
C GLU A 13 6.60 39.28 -3.85
N ARG A 14 6.12 40.42 -3.35
CA ARG A 14 4.76 40.60 -2.81
C ARG A 14 4.01 41.63 -3.63
N CYS A 15 2.76 41.34 -3.98
CA CYS A 15 1.87 42.31 -4.63
C CYS A 15 1.46 43.39 -3.60
N ASP A 16 1.73 44.66 -3.89
CA ASP A 16 1.35 45.77 -3.03
C ASP A 16 -0.12 46.19 -3.23
N ALA A 17 -0.61 47.11 -2.39
CA ALA A 17 -2.00 47.58 -2.44
C ALA A 17 -2.38 48.30 -3.75
N THR A 18 -1.43 48.55 -4.64
CA THR A 18 -1.65 49.14 -5.98
C THR A 18 -1.66 48.11 -7.10
N GLY A 19 -1.51 46.82 -6.77
CA GLY A 19 -1.50 45.72 -7.73
C GLY A 19 -0.16 45.55 -8.45
N GLN A 20 0.94 45.98 -7.85
CA GLN A 20 2.28 45.85 -8.40
C GLN A 20 3.18 44.96 -7.54
N TRP A 21 4.00 44.14 -8.19
CA TRP A 21 5.03 43.34 -7.51
C TRP A 21 6.11 44.20 -6.85
N THR A 22 6.45 43.87 -5.60
CA THR A 22 7.51 44.50 -4.82
C THR A 22 8.45 43.42 -4.27
N SER A 23 9.75 43.56 -4.50
CA SER A 23 10.77 42.64 -3.99
C SER A 23 11.28 43.11 -2.62
N ASP A 24 11.23 42.28 -1.59
CA ASP A 24 11.81 42.59 -0.28
C ASP A 24 12.70 41.48 0.30
N GLY A 25 12.91 40.40 -0.47
CA GLY A 25 13.79 39.29 -0.10
C GLY A 25 13.18 38.30 0.90
N ALA A 26 11.88 38.39 1.17
CA ALA A 26 11.13 37.38 1.92
C ALA A 26 10.35 36.44 0.98
N CYS A 27 10.20 35.16 1.37
CA CYS A 27 9.38 34.20 0.65
C CYS A 27 7.90 34.31 1.07
N TYR A 28 7.00 34.48 0.11
CA TYR A 28 5.55 34.60 0.33
C TYR A 28 4.82 33.35 -0.16
N ALA A 29 3.86 32.88 0.65
CA ALA A 29 2.90 31.85 0.23
C ALA A 29 1.69 32.54 -0.42
N PRO A 30 1.13 32.02 -1.52
CA PRO A 30 -0.03 32.62 -2.18
C PRO A 30 -1.25 32.62 -1.25
N GLU A 31 -1.84 33.79 -1.02
CA GLU A 31 -3.10 33.95 -0.28
C GLU A 31 -4.27 33.44 -1.14
N CYS A 32 -5.26 32.77 -0.54
CA CYS A 32 -6.44 32.22 -1.22
C CYS A 32 -7.75 32.76 -0.61
N GLU A 33 -8.84 32.73 -1.40
CA GLU A 33 -10.17 33.16 -0.97
C GLU A 33 -11.13 31.98 -0.72
N GLU A 34 -12.21 32.25 0.01
CA GLU A 34 -13.24 31.26 0.33
C GLU A 34 -13.94 30.77 -0.95
N GLY A 35 -13.73 29.50 -1.29
CA GLY A 35 -14.28 28.86 -2.49
C GLY A 35 -13.25 28.51 -3.56
N ASP A 36 -12.00 28.97 -3.42
CA ASP A 36 -10.94 28.64 -4.37
C ASP A 36 -10.48 27.19 -4.22
N ALA A 37 -10.39 26.48 -5.36
CA ALA A 37 -9.73 25.19 -5.49
C ALA A 37 -8.72 25.28 -6.65
N ARG A 38 -7.46 24.89 -6.42
CA ARG A 38 -6.52 24.72 -7.54
C ARG A 38 -6.84 23.43 -8.25
N ASN A 39 -7.30 23.49 -9.49
CA ASN A 39 -7.38 22.28 -10.33
C ASN A 39 -5.97 21.83 -10.66
N LEU A 40 -5.42 20.89 -9.89
CA LEU A 40 -4.30 20.08 -10.35
C LEU A 40 -4.87 18.86 -11.06
N ASP A 41 -4.34 18.56 -12.25
CA ASP A 41 -4.51 17.23 -12.83
C ASP A 41 -3.99 16.24 -11.79
N CYS A 42 -4.84 15.32 -11.36
CA CYS A 42 -4.40 14.24 -10.48
C CYS A 42 -3.29 13.49 -11.24
N GLY A 43 -2.05 13.57 -10.71
CA GLY A 43 -0.94 12.81 -11.25
C GLY A 43 -1.27 11.31 -11.30
N PRO A 44 -0.54 10.51 -12.11
CA PRO A 44 -0.60 9.06 -11.98
C PRO A 44 -0.41 8.69 -10.51
N PRO A 45 -1.04 7.63 -10.02
CA PRO A 45 -1.02 7.41 -8.59
C PRO A 45 0.46 7.23 -8.15
N GLY A 46 0.81 7.78 -6.98
CA GLY A 46 2.20 7.85 -6.49
C GLY A 46 2.98 9.13 -6.83
N GLU A 47 2.39 10.08 -7.55
CA GLU A 47 2.87 11.47 -7.59
C GLU A 47 2.10 12.31 -6.55
N GLU A 48 2.82 13.01 -5.68
CA GLU A 48 2.23 13.98 -4.75
C GLU A 48 1.51 15.06 -5.55
N GLY A 49 0.19 15.15 -5.38
CA GLY A 49 -0.63 16.11 -6.10
C GLY A 49 -2.07 16.14 -5.59
N MET A 50 -2.26 16.16 -4.27
CA MET A 50 -3.56 16.56 -3.73
C MET A 50 -3.72 18.06 -4.02
N PRO A 51 -4.73 18.51 -4.77
CA PRO A 51 -4.91 19.92 -4.96
C PRO A 51 -5.14 20.59 -3.60
N PRO A 52 -4.44 21.68 -3.30
CA PRO A 52 -4.69 22.37 -2.06
C PRO A 52 -6.10 22.99 -2.09
N ARG A 53 -6.81 22.89 -0.97
CA ARG A 53 -8.00 23.66 -0.61
C ARG A 53 -7.61 24.86 0.22
N CYS A 54 -8.35 25.95 0.11
CA CYS A 54 -8.13 27.08 0.98
C CYS A 54 -8.62 26.79 2.41
N ASP A 55 -7.73 26.83 3.39
CA ASP A 55 -8.07 27.06 4.79
C ASP A 55 -8.45 28.54 4.96
N VAL A 56 -9.75 28.76 5.12
CA VAL A 56 -10.37 30.07 5.29
C VAL A 56 -9.94 30.80 6.57
N ALA A 57 -9.48 30.07 7.60
CA ALA A 57 -9.04 30.65 8.86
C ALA A 57 -7.62 31.22 8.75
N THR A 58 -6.75 30.56 7.98
CA THR A 58 -5.34 30.97 7.82
C THR A 58 -5.05 31.64 6.47
N ARG A 59 -6.03 31.64 5.54
CA ARG A 59 -5.88 32.02 4.12
C ARG A 59 -4.74 31.28 3.43
N ARG A 60 -4.57 30.00 3.76
CA ARG A 60 -3.50 29.15 3.23
C ARG A 60 -4.08 27.94 2.52
N TRP A 61 -3.33 27.48 1.53
CA TRP A 61 -3.56 26.25 0.81
C TRP A 61 -3.23 25.02 1.69
N GLU A 62 -4.21 24.16 1.98
CA GLU A 62 -4.09 22.88 2.69
C GLU A 62 -4.40 21.70 1.76
N ASN A 63 -3.67 20.59 1.86
CA ASN A 63 -3.95 19.39 1.06
C ASN A 63 -5.35 18.84 1.40
N GLY A 64 -6.33 18.98 0.50
CA GLY A 64 -7.69 18.51 0.79
C GLY A 64 -8.70 18.54 -0.36
N GLY A 65 -8.31 18.94 -1.57
CA GLY A 65 -9.17 19.09 -2.75
C GLY A 65 -9.60 17.79 -3.41
N GLY A 66 -10.73 17.82 -4.15
CA GLY A 66 -11.00 16.79 -5.15
C GLY A 66 -10.30 17.17 -6.46
N CYS A 67 -9.71 16.21 -7.18
CA CYS A 67 -9.07 16.46 -8.47
C CYS A 67 -10.07 16.48 -9.63
N VAL A 68 -9.67 17.10 -10.75
CA VAL A 68 -10.23 16.78 -12.06
C VAL A 68 -9.68 15.42 -12.49
N CYS A 69 -10.58 14.47 -12.78
CA CYS A 69 -10.20 13.15 -13.24
C CYS A 69 -10.33 13.03 -14.76
N PRO A 70 -9.45 12.23 -15.41
CA PRO A 70 -9.61 11.89 -16.82
C PRO A 70 -10.97 11.25 -17.12
N GLU A 71 -11.37 11.28 -18.40
CA GLU A 71 -12.60 10.64 -18.85
C GLU A 71 -12.69 9.17 -18.40
N GLY A 72 -13.86 8.76 -17.91
CA GLY A 72 -14.10 7.42 -17.37
C GLY A 72 -13.61 7.19 -15.93
N LYS A 73 -13.09 8.22 -15.26
CA LYS A 73 -12.67 8.16 -13.85
C LYS A 73 -13.39 9.19 -12.99
N VAL A 74 -13.47 8.90 -11.70
CA VAL A 74 -14.04 9.78 -10.67
C VAL A 74 -13.09 9.87 -9.49
N TYR A 75 -13.02 11.03 -8.85
CA TYR A 75 -12.19 11.21 -7.66
C TYR A 75 -12.76 10.39 -6.51
N ASP A 76 -11.95 9.48 -5.97
CA ASP A 76 -12.29 8.68 -4.81
C ASP A 76 -11.56 9.23 -3.58
N ALA A 77 -12.33 9.79 -2.65
CA ALA A 77 -11.78 10.47 -1.48
C ALA A 77 -11.06 9.52 -0.51
N LEU A 78 -11.47 8.24 -0.45
CA LEU A 78 -10.80 7.24 0.37
C LEU A 78 -9.50 6.80 -0.28
N ALA A 79 -9.45 6.68 -1.61
CA ALA A 79 -8.21 6.40 -2.33
C ALA A 79 -7.27 7.60 -2.43
N GLN A 80 -7.80 8.82 -2.31
CA GLN A 80 -7.10 10.08 -2.62
C GLN A 80 -6.53 10.07 -4.05
N ALA A 81 -7.29 9.47 -4.99
CA ALA A 81 -6.87 9.27 -6.37
C ALA A 81 -8.09 9.14 -7.28
N CYS A 82 -7.87 9.27 -8.59
CA CYS A 82 -8.90 8.99 -9.59
C CYS A 82 -9.10 7.48 -9.75
N ALA A 83 -10.31 7.01 -9.44
CA ALA A 83 -10.73 5.62 -9.57
C ALA A 83 -11.55 5.40 -10.84
N VAL A 84 -11.54 4.17 -11.35
CA VAL A 84 -12.39 3.79 -12.49
C VAL A 84 -13.85 3.75 -12.05
N VAL A 85 -14.74 4.26 -12.90
CA VAL A 85 -16.19 4.16 -12.68
C VAL A 85 -16.63 2.72 -12.96
N VAL A 86 -17.21 2.06 -11.95
CA VAL A 86 -17.72 0.69 -12.04
C VAL A 86 -19.19 0.73 -11.64
N GLU A 87 -20.06 0.48 -12.61
CA GLU A 87 -21.51 0.57 -12.45
C GLU A 87 -22.12 -0.78 -12.04
N GLY A 88 -23.34 -0.73 -11.48
CA GLY A 88 -24.16 -1.92 -11.28
C GLY A 88 -23.89 -2.72 -10.00
N CYS A 89 -23.16 -2.17 -9.03
CA CYS A 89 -23.08 -2.77 -7.70
C CYS A 89 -24.29 -2.38 -6.85
N ASP A 90 -25.14 -3.35 -6.53
CA ASP A 90 -26.23 -3.24 -5.57
C ASP A 90 -25.70 -3.41 -4.14
N PRO A 91 -25.71 -2.37 -3.27
CA PRO A 91 -25.25 -2.48 -1.90
C PRO A 91 -26.08 -3.43 -1.02
N ALA A 92 -27.30 -3.79 -1.45
CA ALA A 92 -28.15 -4.77 -0.78
C ALA A 92 -28.00 -6.20 -1.35
N GLY A 93 -27.15 -6.37 -2.36
CA GLY A 93 -26.85 -7.67 -2.96
C GLY A 93 -26.22 -8.63 -1.96
N VAL A 94 -26.55 -9.93 -2.07
CA VAL A 94 -25.99 -10.98 -1.22
C VAL A 94 -25.66 -12.20 -2.08
N PRO A 95 -24.45 -12.79 -1.98
CA PRO A 95 -23.32 -12.35 -1.16
C PRO A 95 -22.54 -11.14 -1.73
N PHE A 96 -22.78 -10.77 -2.99
CA PHE A 96 -22.09 -9.68 -3.68
C PHE A 96 -23.10 -8.75 -4.36
N GLY A 97 -22.65 -7.56 -4.74
CA GLY A 97 -23.51 -6.53 -5.34
C GLY A 97 -23.82 -6.74 -6.82
N GLY A 98 -23.27 -7.76 -7.45
CA GLY A 98 -23.46 -8.08 -8.86
C GLY A 98 -22.38 -9.02 -9.38
N GLY A 99 -22.48 -9.39 -10.66
CA GLY A 99 -21.56 -10.32 -11.31
C GLY A 99 -21.80 -11.79 -10.96
N GLU A 100 -21.07 -12.67 -11.66
CA GLU A 100 -21.16 -14.12 -11.54
C GLU A 100 -19.87 -14.76 -11.01
N GLY A 101 -18.83 -13.95 -10.75
CA GLY A 101 -17.53 -14.42 -10.27
C GLY A 101 -16.61 -14.96 -11.36
N THR A 102 -16.99 -14.83 -12.63
CA THR A 102 -16.18 -15.20 -13.81
C THR A 102 -15.28 -14.05 -14.23
N ALA A 103 -14.27 -14.32 -15.07
CA ALA A 103 -13.37 -13.27 -15.58
C ALA A 103 -14.11 -12.16 -16.34
N ASP A 104 -15.18 -12.52 -17.08
CA ASP A 104 -15.99 -11.57 -17.86
C ASP A 104 -17.05 -10.85 -17.02
N ALA A 105 -17.50 -11.47 -15.92
CA ALA A 105 -18.49 -10.92 -15.00
C ALA A 105 -18.02 -11.10 -13.54
N PRO A 106 -16.98 -10.37 -13.09
CA PRO A 106 -16.45 -10.50 -11.74
C PRO A 106 -17.49 -10.09 -10.70
N TYR A 107 -17.43 -10.68 -9.51
CA TYR A 107 -18.26 -10.24 -8.40
C TYR A 107 -17.94 -8.80 -8.02
N LEU A 108 -18.99 -7.97 -7.90
CA LEU A 108 -18.87 -6.56 -7.56
C LEU A 108 -18.90 -6.34 -6.05
N ILE A 109 -17.91 -5.61 -5.54
CA ILE A 109 -17.74 -5.31 -4.12
C ILE A 109 -17.89 -3.81 -3.90
N CYS A 110 -18.90 -3.39 -3.12
CA CYS A 110 -19.13 -1.99 -2.77
C CYS A 110 -19.51 -1.79 -1.29
N THR A 111 -19.48 -2.86 -0.49
CA THR A 111 -19.75 -2.84 0.95
C THR A 111 -18.75 -3.71 1.69
N VAL A 112 -18.58 -3.46 2.98
CA VAL A 112 -17.75 -4.31 3.86
C VAL A 112 -18.22 -5.77 3.81
N ALA A 113 -19.54 -5.99 3.86
CA ALA A 113 -20.12 -7.35 3.80
C ALA A 113 -19.76 -8.09 2.50
N HIS A 114 -19.75 -7.42 1.35
CA HIS A 114 -19.31 -8.05 0.09
C HIS A 114 -17.82 -8.41 0.12
N LEU A 115 -16.97 -7.53 0.70
CA LEU A 115 -15.54 -7.80 0.83
C LEU A 115 -15.30 -9.01 1.72
N GLU A 116 -15.99 -9.07 2.85
CA GLU A 116 -15.91 -10.17 3.80
C GLU A 116 -16.35 -11.52 3.22
N ALA A 117 -17.34 -11.51 2.33
CA ALA A 117 -17.84 -12.71 1.63
C ALA A 117 -16.83 -13.33 0.65
N VAL A 118 -15.72 -12.64 0.34
CA VAL A 118 -14.62 -13.21 -0.44
C VAL A 118 -14.00 -14.42 0.28
N ARG A 119 -13.95 -14.42 1.62
CA ARG A 119 -13.41 -15.52 2.43
C ARG A 119 -14.05 -16.88 2.11
N ASP A 120 -15.35 -16.89 1.88
CA ASP A 120 -16.16 -18.09 1.67
C ASP A 120 -15.93 -18.76 0.29
N ARG A 121 -15.05 -18.17 -0.53
CA ARG A 121 -14.75 -18.60 -1.91
C ARG A 121 -13.28 -18.91 -2.14
N SER A 122 -12.47 -19.00 -1.08
CA SER A 122 -11.02 -19.18 -1.13
C SER A 122 -10.52 -20.45 -1.86
N GLU A 123 -11.41 -21.43 -2.07
CA GLU A 123 -11.13 -22.69 -2.77
C GLU A 123 -11.57 -22.68 -4.26
N LEU A 124 -12.08 -21.54 -4.76
CA LEU A 124 -12.65 -21.43 -6.11
C LEU A 124 -11.88 -20.38 -6.92
N GLU A 125 -11.65 -20.67 -8.21
CA GLU A 125 -11.26 -19.63 -9.17
C GLU A 125 -12.38 -18.60 -9.28
N THR A 126 -12.18 -17.45 -8.65
CA THR A 126 -13.19 -16.40 -8.56
C THR A 126 -12.56 -15.05 -8.86
N HIS A 127 -13.29 -14.23 -9.61
CA HIS A 127 -12.87 -12.89 -10.00
C HIS A 127 -13.72 -11.85 -9.29
N TYR A 128 -13.05 -10.83 -8.73
CA TYR A 128 -13.66 -9.75 -7.96
C TYR A 128 -13.24 -8.40 -8.53
N ARG A 129 -14.15 -7.42 -8.42
CA ARG A 129 -13.87 -6.02 -8.75
C ARG A 129 -14.47 -5.09 -7.71
N LEU A 130 -13.65 -4.15 -7.20
CA LEU A 130 -14.16 -3.08 -6.35
C LEU A 130 -14.99 -2.09 -7.18
N ALA A 131 -16.25 -1.92 -6.81
CA ALA A 131 -17.12 -0.89 -7.34
C ALA A 131 -17.20 0.37 -6.46
N ALA A 132 -16.83 0.24 -5.18
CA ALA A 132 -16.63 1.36 -4.27
C ALA A 132 -15.44 1.10 -3.35
N SER A 133 -14.82 2.17 -2.84
CA SER A 133 -13.82 2.04 -1.78
C SER A 133 -14.48 1.53 -0.50
N ILE A 134 -13.76 0.72 0.26
CA ILE A 134 -14.25 0.05 1.47
C ILE A 134 -13.57 0.65 2.69
N ASP A 135 -14.37 1.08 3.65
CA ASP A 135 -13.92 1.63 4.92
C ASP A 135 -14.06 0.57 6.02
N LEU A 136 -12.93 0.11 6.54
CA LEU A 136 -12.82 -0.91 7.58
C LEU A 136 -12.52 -0.32 8.96
N ARG A 137 -12.55 1.02 9.14
CA ARG A 137 -12.15 1.65 10.42
C ARG A 137 -13.03 1.27 11.62
N GLU A 138 -14.26 0.84 11.37
CA GLU A 138 -15.18 0.31 12.38
C GLU A 138 -14.96 -1.20 12.68
N ILE A 139 -14.02 -1.85 11.98
CA ILE A 139 -13.65 -3.26 12.17
C ILE A 139 -12.36 -3.32 12.99
N GLU A 140 -12.48 -3.64 14.28
CA GLU A 140 -11.35 -3.64 15.22
C GLU A 140 -10.32 -4.75 14.94
N GLU A 141 -10.79 -5.89 14.43
CA GLU A 141 -9.97 -7.06 14.10
C GLU A 141 -10.45 -7.67 12.79
N PHE A 142 -9.78 -7.26 11.71
CA PHE A 142 -10.05 -7.79 10.38
C PHE A 142 -9.44 -9.18 10.20
N GLU A 143 -10.25 -10.15 9.78
CA GLU A 143 -9.75 -11.46 9.39
C GLU A 143 -9.35 -11.45 7.91
N SER A 144 -8.17 -11.97 7.59
CA SER A 144 -7.68 -12.07 6.22
C SER A 144 -8.70 -12.77 5.30
N LEU A 145 -8.77 -12.36 4.03
CA LEU A 145 -9.71 -12.90 3.04
C LEU A 145 -9.41 -14.35 2.58
N GLY A 146 -8.49 -15.04 3.26
CA GLY A 146 -8.06 -16.38 2.90
C GLY A 146 -7.13 -16.41 1.69
N VAL A 147 -7.20 -17.50 0.93
CA VAL A 147 -6.41 -17.70 -0.30
C VAL A 147 -7.17 -17.10 -1.48
N LEU A 148 -6.50 -16.28 -2.29
CA LEU A 148 -7.04 -15.80 -3.56
C LEU A 148 -6.61 -16.73 -4.70
N LEU A 149 -7.58 -17.40 -5.31
CA LEU A 149 -7.47 -18.09 -6.59
C LEU A 149 -8.35 -17.34 -7.61
N GLY A 150 -7.77 -16.87 -8.71
CA GLY A 150 -8.44 -15.95 -9.63
C GLY A 150 -7.92 -14.52 -9.45
N SER A 151 -8.79 -13.52 -9.57
CA SER A 151 -8.36 -12.11 -9.59
C SER A 151 -9.11 -11.21 -8.62
N PHE A 152 -8.40 -10.21 -8.10
CA PHE A 152 -8.97 -9.09 -7.34
C PHE A 152 -8.53 -7.77 -7.99
N ASP A 153 -9.45 -7.13 -8.70
CA ASP A 153 -9.28 -5.84 -9.37
C ASP A 153 -9.78 -4.73 -8.44
N GLY A 154 -8.86 -3.90 -7.96
CA GLY A 154 -9.19 -2.78 -7.09
C GLY A 154 -9.78 -1.58 -7.83
N SER A 155 -9.70 -1.52 -9.17
CA SER A 155 -10.23 -0.42 -9.99
C SER A 155 -9.76 0.98 -9.53
N SER A 156 -8.53 1.04 -9.01
CA SER A 156 -7.89 2.18 -8.35
C SER A 156 -8.64 2.71 -7.13
N ARG A 157 -9.41 1.85 -6.45
CA ARG A 157 -10.15 2.15 -5.21
C ARG A 157 -9.40 1.68 -3.98
N ALA A 158 -9.83 2.21 -2.84
CA ALA A 158 -9.20 1.98 -1.55
C ALA A 158 -9.90 0.92 -0.71
N ILE A 159 -9.10 0.22 0.08
CA ILE A 159 -9.51 -0.39 1.33
C ILE A 159 -8.77 0.36 2.45
N VAL A 160 -9.52 0.97 3.36
CA VAL A 160 -8.98 1.89 4.38
C VAL A 160 -9.18 1.31 5.78
N GLY A 161 -8.18 1.42 6.65
CA GLY A 161 -8.31 1.09 8.07
C GLY A 161 -8.16 -0.39 8.40
N LEU A 162 -7.49 -1.18 7.55
CA LEU A 162 -7.25 -2.60 7.83
C LEU A 162 -6.44 -2.76 9.13
N THR A 163 -7.05 -3.32 10.16
CA THR A 163 -6.45 -3.50 11.49
C THR A 163 -6.43 -4.96 11.90
N GLN A 164 -5.25 -5.49 12.23
CA GLN A 164 -5.03 -6.86 12.70
C GLN A 164 -4.13 -6.82 13.94
N PRO A 165 -4.70 -6.69 15.16
CA PRO A 165 -3.94 -6.39 16.38
C PRO A 165 -3.38 -7.62 17.10
N SER A 166 -3.91 -8.82 16.80
CA SER A 166 -3.56 -10.06 17.50
C SER A 166 -2.42 -10.81 16.81
N PRO A 167 -1.54 -11.48 17.57
CA PRO A 167 -0.53 -12.38 17.00
C PRO A 167 -1.20 -13.59 16.37
N SER A 168 -1.57 -13.45 15.11
CA SER A 168 -2.03 -14.52 14.24
C SER A 168 -1.01 -14.75 13.12
N ASN A 169 -1.17 -15.86 12.41
CA ASN A 169 -0.34 -16.20 11.26
C ASN A 169 -1.00 -15.74 9.96
N ARG A 170 -0.16 -15.46 8.95
CA ARG A 170 -0.57 -15.13 7.58
C ARG A 170 -1.50 -13.89 7.50
N LEU A 171 -0.99 -12.79 8.04
CA LEU A 171 -1.68 -11.50 8.06
C LEU A 171 -1.51 -10.72 6.76
N GLY A 172 -2.46 -9.81 6.53
CA GLY A 172 -2.65 -9.04 5.31
C GLY A 172 -4.11 -9.07 4.87
N LEU A 173 -4.44 -8.32 3.80
CA LEU A 173 -5.75 -8.41 3.17
C LEU A 173 -6.06 -9.85 2.74
N PHE A 174 -5.09 -10.54 2.15
CA PHE A 174 -5.14 -11.97 1.83
C PHE A 174 -4.14 -12.75 2.67
N ALA A 175 -4.49 -13.97 3.05
CA ALA A 175 -3.54 -14.88 3.68
C ALA A 175 -2.54 -15.44 2.64
N SER A 176 -3.00 -15.67 1.41
CA SER A 176 -2.16 -16.07 0.29
C SER A 176 -2.77 -15.58 -1.03
N ILE A 177 -1.92 -15.33 -2.03
CA ILE A 177 -2.34 -15.22 -3.43
C ILE A 177 -1.73 -16.39 -4.19
N GLY A 178 -2.60 -17.24 -4.76
CA GLY A 178 -2.19 -18.53 -5.29
C GLY A 178 -1.98 -19.62 -4.24
N SER A 179 -1.81 -20.84 -4.74
CA SER A 179 -1.51 -22.04 -3.96
C SER A 179 -0.66 -23.04 -4.76
N LEU A 180 0.13 -23.87 -4.07
CA LEU A 180 1.03 -24.87 -4.68
C LEU A 180 0.28 -25.99 -5.41
N ASP A 181 -0.92 -26.32 -4.94
CA ASP A 181 -1.78 -27.35 -5.50
C ASP A 181 -2.73 -26.84 -6.58
N SER A 182 -2.73 -25.53 -6.83
CA SER A 182 -3.61 -24.90 -7.79
C SER A 182 -2.92 -24.63 -9.13
N THR A 183 -3.66 -24.86 -10.21
CA THR A 183 -3.30 -24.43 -11.56
C THR A 183 -3.81 -23.02 -11.89
N VAL A 184 -4.43 -22.36 -10.91
CA VAL A 184 -5.04 -21.05 -11.05
C VAL A 184 -4.14 -20.00 -10.42
N ALA A 185 -3.89 -18.92 -11.15
CA ALA A 185 -3.09 -17.82 -10.63
C ALA A 185 -3.91 -16.96 -9.67
N GLY A 186 -3.30 -16.51 -8.57
CA GLY A 186 -3.76 -15.33 -7.84
C GLY A 186 -3.24 -14.06 -8.52
N VAL A 187 -4.16 -13.14 -8.82
CA VAL A 187 -3.86 -11.83 -9.43
C VAL A 187 -4.48 -10.73 -8.59
N VAL A 188 -3.68 -9.76 -8.15
CA VAL A 188 -4.18 -8.53 -7.53
C VAL A 188 -3.68 -7.34 -8.32
N GLU A 189 -4.59 -6.44 -8.69
CA GLU A 189 -4.20 -5.24 -9.43
C GLU A 189 -5.01 -4.00 -9.06
N ASP A 190 -4.43 -2.82 -9.33
CA ASP A 190 -5.09 -1.51 -9.22
C ASP A 190 -5.76 -1.27 -7.87
N LEU A 191 -5.10 -1.64 -6.78
CA LEU A 191 -5.64 -1.54 -5.43
C LEU A 191 -4.89 -0.52 -4.58
N VAL A 192 -5.63 0.28 -3.82
CA VAL A 192 -5.07 1.16 -2.79
C VAL A 192 -5.39 0.58 -1.41
N LEU A 193 -4.38 0.42 -0.56
CA LEU A 193 -4.50 0.13 0.86
C LEU A 193 -4.09 1.39 1.63
N ARG A 194 -4.91 1.81 2.60
CA ARG A 194 -4.57 2.95 3.46
C ARG A 194 -4.78 2.64 4.91
N ASP A 195 -3.95 3.26 5.75
CA ASP A 195 -4.04 3.21 7.20
C ASP A 195 -4.06 1.74 7.68
N VAL A 196 -3.06 0.98 7.23
CA VAL A 196 -2.92 -0.45 7.53
C VAL A 196 -2.15 -0.60 8.84
N SER A 197 -2.73 -1.27 9.84
CA SER A 197 -2.08 -1.55 11.12
C SER A 197 -2.07 -3.05 11.40
N ILE A 198 -0.89 -3.68 11.32
CA ILE A 198 -0.73 -5.11 11.57
C ILE A 198 0.26 -5.33 12.72
N ARG A 199 -0.15 -6.10 13.73
CA ARG A 199 0.75 -6.58 14.78
C ARG A 199 0.77 -8.11 14.75
N THR A 200 1.96 -8.69 14.73
CA THR A 200 2.09 -10.15 14.76
C THR A 200 3.23 -10.61 15.65
N SER A 201 3.16 -11.87 16.10
CA SER A 201 4.27 -12.58 16.74
C SER A 201 4.73 -13.79 15.94
N ASP A 202 4.27 -14.00 14.71
CA ASP A 202 4.70 -15.14 13.92
C ASP A 202 4.55 -14.94 12.40
N ASP A 203 5.26 -15.77 11.64
CA ASP A 203 5.02 -16.10 10.24
C ASP A 203 5.18 -14.98 9.20
N ALA A 204 5.05 -15.34 7.92
CA ALA A 204 5.11 -14.38 6.82
C ALA A 204 3.99 -13.33 6.95
N THR A 205 4.28 -12.07 6.61
CA THR A 205 3.32 -10.97 6.74
C THR A 205 3.58 -9.88 5.71
N GLY A 206 2.50 -9.33 5.16
CA GLY A 206 2.52 -8.05 4.45
C GLY A 206 1.13 -7.45 4.34
N ALA A 207 1.04 -6.13 4.10
CA ALA A 207 -0.24 -5.42 4.06
C ALA A 207 -1.24 -6.01 3.06
N LEU A 208 -0.76 -6.44 1.88
CA LEU A 208 -1.59 -7.09 0.88
C LEU A 208 -1.71 -8.60 1.15
N THR A 209 -0.57 -9.28 1.28
CA THR A 209 -0.57 -10.73 1.48
C THR A 209 0.65 -11.20 2.25
N ALA A 210 0.45 -12.21 3.09
CA ALA A 210 1.56 -12.90 3.72
C ALA A 210 2.42 -13.67 2.72
N ARG A 211 1.79 -14.33 1.73
CA ARG A 211 2.52 -15.15 0.76
C ARG A 211 1.90 -15.06 -0.64
N GLY A 212 2.73 -15.05 -1.66
CA GLY A 212 2.34 -15.29 -3.05
C GLY A 212 3.19 -16.41 -3.62
N PHE A 213 2.63 -17.60 -3.77
CA PHE A 213 3.36 -18.77 -4.24
C PHE A 213 2.38 -19.81 -4.77
N GLY A 214 2.77 -20.51 -5.83
CA GLY A 214 1.93 -21.57 -6.39
C GLY A 214 2.55 -22.23 -7.60
N GLY A 215 1.80 -23.17 -8.19
CA GLY A 215 2.24 -23.95 -9.36
C GLY A 215 2.25 -23.16 -10.68
N VAL A 216 1.70 -21.95 -10.68
CA VAL A 216 1.58 -21.07 -11.85
C VAL A 216 1.99 -19.64 -11.49
N GLU A 217 2.23 -18.80 -12.50
CA GLU A 217 2.71 -17.43 -12.27
C GLU A 217 1.64 -16.51 -11.68
N HIS A 218 1.88 -16.01 -10.47
CA HIS A 218 1.03 -15.04 -9.80
C HIS A 218 1.42 -13.60 -10.13
N ARG A 219 0.49 -12.65 -9.97
CA ARG A 219 0.75 -11.23 -10.28
C ARG A 219 0.24 -10.30 -9.20
N VAL A 220 1.07 -9.33 -8.83
CA VAL A 220 0.71 -8.17 -8.02
C VAL A 220 1.13 -6.93 -8.79
N GLU A 221 0.17 -6.11 -9.23
CA GLU A 221 0.46 -4.99 -10.12
C GLU A 221 -0.23 -3.70 -9.69
N ARG A 222 0.48 -2.57 -9.70
CA ARG A 222 -0.12 -1.25 -9.45
C ARG A 222 -0.83 -1.14 -8.09
N VAL A 223 -0.32 -1.86 -7.08
CA VAL A 223 -0.84 -1.84 -5.70
C VAL A 223 -0.10 -0.79 -4.87
N ARG A 224 -0.86 -0.01 -4.09
CA ARG A 224 -0.34 1.14 -3.34
C ARG A 224 -0.75 1.04 -1.90
N ALA A 225 0.21 0.96 -1.00
CA ALA A 225 -0.06 0.89 0.43
C ALA A 225 0.49 2.14 1.12
N TYR A 226 -0.38 2.94 1.73
CA TYR A 226 -0.02 4.16 2.45
C TYR A 226 -0.37 4.05 3.93
N GLY A 227 0.43 4.68 4.79
CA GLY A 227 0.21 4.61 6.23
C GLY A 227 0.35 3.18 6.77
N VAL A 228 1.24 2.38 6.17
CA VAL A 228 1.49 1.01 6.64
C VAL A 228 2.24 1.08 7.97
N HIS A 229 1.69 0.47 9.02
CA HIS A 229 2.32 0.32 10.31
C HIS A 229 2.32 -1.16 10.69
N MET A 230 3.49 -1.78 10.61
CA MET A 230 3.67 -3.17 11.01
C MET A 230 4.64 -3.28 12.16
N GLU A 231 4.23 -3.99 13.20
CA GLU A 231 5.03 -4.25 14.40
C GLU A 231 5.07 -5.75 14.71
N MET A 232 6.28 -6.29 14.75
CA MET A 232 6.52 -7.72 14.97
C MET A 232 7.17 -7.90 16.33
N THR A 233 6.51 -8.66 17.21
CA THR A 233 6.87 -8.74 18.64
C THR A 233 7.72 -9.96 18.99
N SER A 234 7.91 -10.90 18.06
CA SER A 234 8.66 -12.14 18.30
C SER A 234 10.00 -12.19 17.59
N ASN A 235 10.84 -13.11 18.07
CA ASN A 235 12.12 -13.49 17.43
C ASN A 235 11.95 -14.68 16.47
N SER A 236 10.71 -15.10 16.17
CA SER A 236 10.40 -16.29 15.36
C SER A 236 9.65 -15.90 14.09
N GLY A 237 9.94 -16.61 13.00
CA GLY A 237 9.31 -16.41 11.70
C GLY A 237 10.07 -15.44 10.79
N ASP A 238 10.15 -15.81 9.52
CA ASP A 238 10.83 -15.05 8.46
C ASP A 238 9.80 -14.34 7.55
N PHE A 239 10.27 -13.65 6.51
CA PHE A 239 9.46 -13.10 5.41
C PHE A 239 8.49 -11.97 5.80
N LYS A 240 9.05 -10.82 6.16
CA LYS A 240 8.27 -9.64 6.53
C LYS A 240 8.41 -8.56 5.46
N GLY A 241 7.34 -8.20 4.78
CA GLY A 241 7.38 -7.16 3.75
C GLY A 241 6.26 -6.16 3.90
N GLY A 242 6.54 -4.88 3.63
CA GLY A 242 5.53 -3.81 3.63
C GLY A 242 4.22 -4.19 2.96
N LEU A 243 4.33 -4.82 1.80
CA LEU A 243 3.21 -5.24 0.97
C LEU A 243 3.05 -6.76 0.95
N VAL A 244 4.17 -7.49 0.78
CA VAL A 244 4.17 -8.94 0.59
C VAL A 244 5.22 -9.59 1.48
N GLY A 245 4.84 -10.59 2.28
CA GLY A 245 5.79 -11.33 3.11
C GLY A 245 6.79 -12.14 2.28
N GLU A 246 6.31 -13.18 1.62
CA GLU A 246 7.09 -14.01 0.69
C GLU A 246 6.44 -14.03 -0.70
N PHE A 247 7.23 -13.93 -1.76
CA PHE A 247 6.73 -14.03 -3.12
C PHE A 247 7.61 -14.95 -3.99
N ARG A 248 7.02 -15.94 -4.65
CA ARG A 248 7.69 -16.94 -5.50
C ARG A 248 6.91 -17.12 -6.80
N GLN A 249 7.62 -17.45 -7.88
CA GLN A 249 7.01 -17.87 -9.15
C GLN A 249 5.92 -16.89 -9.64
N GLY A 250 6.31 -15.69 -10.06
CA GLY A 250 5.37 -14.65 -10.46
C GLY A 250 6.01 -13.28 -10.64
N THR A 251 5.17 -12.25 -10.81
CA THR A 251 5.62 -10.86 -10.96
C THR A 251 5.00 -9.94 -9.92
N ILE A 252 5.82 -9.10 -9.28
CA ILE A 252 5.38 -7.92 -8.53
C ILE A 252 5.85 -6.68 -9.29
N ARG A 253 4.95 -5.79 -9.70
CA ARG A 253 5.38 -4.59 -10.41
C ARG A 253 4.56 -3.34 -10.14
N ASP A 254 5.23 -2.20 -10.27
CA ASP A 254 4.62 -0.87 -10.21
C ASP A 254 3.90 -0.60 -8.88
N CYS A 255 4.44 -1.17 -7.79
CA CYS A 255 3.87 -1.07 -6.45
C CYS A 255 4.57 0.00 -5.61
N VAL A 256 3.81 0.68 -4.76
CA VAL A 256 4.31 1.72 -3.86
C VAL A 256 3.93 1.38 -2.43
N VAL A 257 4.88 1.52 -1.51
CA VAL A 257 4.64 1.37 -0.08
C VAL A 257 5.19 2.58 0.67
N GLU A 258 4.34 3.20 1.48
CA GLU A 258 4.74 4.21 2.46
C GLU A 258 4.37 3.74 3.86
N GLY A 259 5.36 3.66 4.74
CA GLY A 259 5.11 3.23 6.11
C GLY A 259 6.32 2.75 6.89
N ARG A 260 6.04 1.99 7.95
CA ARG A 260 7.03 1.45 8.89
C ARG A 260 6.88 -0.05 9.00
N VAL A 261 7.99 -0.76 8.80
CA VAL A 261 8.11 -2.21 8.93
C VAL A 261 9.06 -2.50 10.09
N LEU A 262 8.51 -2.74 11.29
CA LEU A 262 9.28 -2.84 12.54
C LEU A 262 9.38 -4.28 13.03
N ALA A 263 10.44 -4.98 12.61
CA ALA A 263 10.67 -6.39 12.93
C ALA A 263 12.09 -6.64 13.47
N PRO A 264 12.48 -5.99 14.59
CA PRO A 264 13.88 -5.91 15.03
C PRO A 264 14.54 -7.27 15.33
N ALA A 265 13.76 -8.33 15.47
CA ALA A 265 14.25 -9.68 15.72
C ALA A 265 13.90 -10.71 14.64
N SER A 266 13.25 -10.29 13.55
CA SER A 266 12.93 -11.16 12.42
C SER A 266 13.98 -11.06 11.32
N ASN A 267 14.13 -12.13 10.54
CA ASN A 267 14.96 -12.11 9.35
C ASN A 267 14.10 -11.86 8.10
N GLN A 268 14.77 -11.51 6.99
CA GLN A 268 14.16 -11.34 5.67
C GLN A 268 13.05 -10.30 5.71
N VAL A 269 13.48 -9.07 6.04
CA VAL A 269 12.61 -7.91 6.26
C VAL A 269 12.82 -6.92 5.12
N GLY A 270 11.79 -6.70 4.32
CA GLY A 270 11.83 -5.74 3.22
C GLY A 270 10.82 -4.62 3.39
N GLY A 271 11.16 -3.44 2.89
CA GLY A 271 10.18 -2.34 2.83
C GLY A 271 8.98 -2.67 1.96
N VAL A 272 9.14 -3.45 0.88
CA VAL A 272 8.01 -3.91 0.03
C VAL A 272 7.81 -5.42 0.15
N VAL A 273 8.88 -6.21 -0.04
CA VAL A 273 8.83 -7.67 -0.08
C VAL A 273 9.80 -8.26 0.94
N GLY A 274 9.36 -9.14 1.84
CA GLY A 274 10.27 -9.78 2.81
C GLY A 274 11.29 -10.67 2.12
N GLN A 275 10.79 -11.67 1.38
CA GLN A 275 11.61 -12.52 0.50
C GLN A 275 11.02 -12.61 -0.90
N LEU A 276 11.87 -12.35 -1.89
CA LEU A 276 11.61 -12.66 -3.29
C LEU A 276 12.29 -13.99 -3.63
N GLY A 277 11.53 -15.05 -3.83
CA GLY A 277 12.05 -16.40 -4.10
C GLY A 277 12.32 -16.68 -5.58
N LEU A 278 12.66 -17.95 -5.86
CA LEU A 278 13.00 -18.40 -7.22
C LEU A 278 11.83 -18.20 -8.20
N GLY A 279 12.16 -17.84 -9.44
CA GLY A 279 11.18 -17.60 -10.50
C GLY A 279 10.32 -16.36 -10.30
N ALA A 280 10.61 -15.52 -9.30
CA ALA A 280 9.91 -14.26 -9.09
C ALA A 280 10.68 -13.08 -9.71
N THR A 281 9.93 -12.12 -10.27
CA THR A 281 10.45 -10.85 -10.79
C THR A 281 9.79 -9.69 -10.06
N ALA A 282 10.60 -8.72 -9.65
CA ALA A 282 10.17 -7.46 -9.05
C ALA A 282 10.64 -6.28 -9.92
N SER A 283 9.73 -5.39 -10.30
CA SER A 283 10.07 -4.20 -11.11
C SER A 283 9.24 -2.98 -10.77
N GLY A 284 9.82 -1.76 -10.82
CA GLY A 284 9.03 -0.56 -10.57
C GLY A 284 8.55 -0.41 -9.13
N LEU A 285 9.27 -1.00 -8.16
CA LEU A 285 8.87 -0.94 -6.75
C LEU A 285 9.38 0.33 -6.09
N ARG A 286 8.55 0.96 -5.25
CA ARG A 286 8.93 2.12 -4.46
C ARG A 286 8.61 1.92 -2.98
N PHE A 287 9.55 2.30 -2.13
CA PHE A 287 9.34 2.33 -0.69
C PHE A 287 9.78 3.67 -0.09
N LYS A 288 8.94 4.24 0.77
CA LYS A 288 9.24 5.44 1.58
C LYS A 288 8.95 5.14 3.04
N GLY A 289 9.94 5.35 3.92
CA GLY A 289 9.74 5.25 5.37
C GLY A 289 10.82 4.48 6.10
N GLU A 290 10.43 3.62 7.05
CA GLU A 290 11.35 2.99 8.00
C GLU A 290 11.28 1.47 7.93
N VAL A 291 12.44 0.81 7.87
CA VAL A 291 12.55 -0.65 7.95
C VAL A 291 13.51 -1.04 9.06
N ARG A 292 13.05 -1.83 10.03
CA ARG A 292 13.87 -2.42 11.08
C ARG A 292 13.83 -3.94 11.01
N GLY A 293 14.99 -4.58 10.94
CA GLY A 293 15.12 -6.03 10.87
C GLY A 293 16.39 -6.57 11.52
N ALA A 294 16.54 -7.90 11.62
CA ALA A 294 17.75 -8.53 12.16
C ALA A 294 18.74 -8.90 11.04
N ILE A 295 18.41 -9.90 10.22
CA ILE A 295 19.26 -10.42 9.14
C ILE A 295 18.50 -10.35 7.82
N GLY A 296 19.16 -9.96 6.72
CA GLY A 296 18.49 -9.84 5.41
C GLY A 296 17.44 -8.73 5.43
N THR A 297 17.85 -7.54 5.85
CA THR A 297 16.99 -6.35 5.90
C THR A 297 17.30 -5.44 4.72
N GLY A 298 16.29 -5.08 3.95
CA GLY A 298 16.45 -4.23 2.76
C GLY A 298 15.32 -3.23 2.58
N GLY A 299 15.63 -2.10 1.92
CA GLY A 299 14.67 -1.04 1.68
C GLY A 299 13.51 -1.42 0.75
N ILE A 300 13.75 -2.34 -0.21
CA ILE A 300 12.70 -2.87 -1.10
C ILE A 300 12.46 -4.34 -0.80
N VAL A 301 13.50 -5.17 -0.98
CA VAL A 301 13.44 -6.61 -0.74
C VAL A 301 14.43 -6.97 0.37
N GLY A 302 14.00 -7.79 1.34
CA GLY A 302 14.88 -8.28 2.41
C GLY A 302 15.92 -9.28 1.90
N VAL A 303 15.46 -10.36 1.26
CA VAL A 303 16.31 -11.35 0.58
C VAL A 303 15.75 -11.66 -0.81
N SER A 304 16.62 -11.74 -1.82
CA SER A 304 16.23 -12.07 -3.19
C SER A 304 16.97 -13.29 -3.71
N ASN A 305 16.20 -14.25 -4.20
CA ASN A 305 16.60 -15.32 -5.12
C ASN A 305 15.95 -15.15 -6.51
N GLY A 306 15.26 -14.02 -6.72
CA GLY A 306 14.63 -13.61 -7.97
C GLY A 306 15.32 -12.40 -8.60
N GLU A 307 14.69 -11.84 -9.63
CA GLU A 307 15.18 -10.64 -10.32
C GLU A 307 14.54 -9.37 -9.76
N ILE A 308 15.34 -8.32 -9.53
CA ILE A 308 14.85 -6.99 -9.13
C ILE A 308 15.39 -5.96 -10.13
N ARG A 309 14.51 -5.14 -10.70
CA ARG A 309 14.86 -4.05 -11.63
C ARG A 309 14.07 -2.78 -11.34
N ASP A 310 14.57 -1.63 -11.79
CA ASP A 310 13.86 -0.35 -11.82
C ASP A 310 13.14 0.03 -10.51
N SER A 311 13.76 -0.21 -9.35
CA SER A 311 13.14 -0.03 -8.03
C SER A 311 13.91 0.99 -7.18
N LEU A 312 13.19 1.79 -6.38
CA LEU A 312 13.73 2.90 -5.60
C LEU A 312 13.27 2.87 -4.14
N ALA A 313 14.21 2.96 -3.20
CA ALA A 313 13.91 3.13 -1.77
C ALA A 313 14.40 4.47 -1.24
N GLU A 314 13.52 5.23 -0.60
CA GLU A 314 13.81 6.42 0.20
C GLU A 314 13.59 6.07 1.67
N VAL A 315 14.63 5.52 2.31
CA VAL A 315 14.45 4.72 3.53
C VAL A 315 15.54 4.96 4.58
N GLU A 316 15.12 4.95 5.84
CA GLU A 316 16.01 4.65 6.97
C GLU A 316 15.96 3.14 7.25
N VAL A 317 17.07 2.45 6.99
CA VAL A 317 17.20 1.00 7.29
C VAL A 317 18.04 0.83 8.53
N VAL A 318 17.47 0.20 9.57
CA VAL A 318 18.19 -0.18 10.79
C VAL A 318 18.22 -1.70 10.90
N SER A 319 19.41 -2.29 10.84
CA SER A 319 19.61 -3.72 11.07
C SER A 319 20.42 -3.99 12.33
N HIS A 320 19.97 -4.95 13.14
CA HIS A 320 20.71 -5.41 14.30
C HIS A 320 21.18 -6.85 14.09
N SER A 321 22.41 -7.01 13.61
CA SER A 321 23.05 -8.32 13.60
C SER A 321 23.42 -8.70 15.04
N ARG A 322 22.77 -9.72 15.62
CA ARG A 322 23.26 -10.33 16.86
C ARG A 322 24.55 -11.09 16.54
N GLY A 323 25.69 -10.43 16.76
CA GLY A 323 26.96 -11.15 16.93
C GLY A 323 26.80 -12.07 18.13
N ARG A 324 26.81 -13.39 17.89
CA ARG A 324 27.00 -14.36 18.97
C ARG A 324 28.41 -14.09 19.49
N ASP A 325 28.54 -13.35 20.60
CA ASP A 325 29.81 -13.22 21.32
C ASP A 325 30.12 -14.60 21.93
N GLU A 326 30.64 -15.51 21.10
CA GLU A 326 31.29 -16.74 21.55
C GLU A 326 32.64 -16.38 22.18
N ARG A 327 32.64 -15.52 23.20
CA ARG A 327 33.66 -15.61 24.23
C ARG A 327 33.38 -16.89 25.02
N ARG A 328 33.85 -18.00 24.47
CA ARG A 328 34.30 -19.14 25.28
C ARG A 328 35.28 -18.57 26.30
N VAL A 329 34.81 -18.33 27.51
CA VAL A 329 35.67 -18.23 28.67
C VAL A 329 36.29 -19.63 28.82
N PRO A 330 37.61 -19.80 28.66
CA PRO A 330 38.24 -21.08 28.97
C PRO A 330 38.07 -21.33 30.48
N GLU A 331 37.62 -22.52 30.84
CA GLU A 331 37.62 -22.98 32.23
C GLU A 331 39.01 -22.81 32.84
N PRO A 332 39.15 -22.26 34.06
CA PRO A 332 40.32 -22.53 34.86
C PRO A 332 40.16 -23.94 35.44
N GLY A 333 40.81 -24.90 34.79
CA GLY A 333 41.15 -26.16 35.44
C GLY A 333 42.07 -25.91 36.65
N MET A 334 41.84 -26.70 37.69
CA MET A 334 42.78 -27.26 38.68
C MET A 334 42.27 -27.14 40.11
N GLY A 335 42.22 -28.29 40.80
CA GLY A 335 42.06 -28.41 42.24
C GLY A 335 41.39 -29.72 42.63
#